data_AF-A0A9P4GHB8-F1
#
_entry.id   AF-A0A9P4GHB8-F1
#
_cell.length_a   1.000
_cell.length_b   1.000
_cell.length_c   1.000
_cell.angle_alpha   90.00
_cell.angle_beta   90.00
_cell.angle_gamma   90.00
#
_symmetry.space_group_name_H-M   'P 1'
#
loop_
_entity.id
_entity.type
_entity.pdbx_description
1 polymer ?
#
loop_
_entity_poly.entity_id
_entity_poly.type
_entity_poly.pdbx_seq_one_letter_code
_entity_poly.pdbx_strand_id
1 'polypeptide(L)'
;MDAPNLLTIPVELRELIYEFLFSGYHIRHGFGHSSAPNNNAESLNRTALLLTCRQVLAEAWRHLPLNCTLHFRGTENLLDTLLSVDQSVVTRIRHIRVRAFPFPLYASGRSEYYPTYYAANALALLPGLCLDTLVVDDCWHGFGMGDGWRDVTTYFDIEALLQSDAWKELTYITPCTDFIASGYDHRRKRLAQPETWDALIRERDGEESGAEVKMFIVPHKQDKATGEDKTEDGRIMQPWAAKPGHEVIENWRIAGPEQDTKGEVRVVARRGQRARAVQLGLSEKRTWEELKGKVGSFAPEDWKPYHNDMADAIGWIYGGFGRRMQLANSALNL
;
A
#
# COMPACT_ATOMS: atom_id res chain seq x y z
N MET A 1 31.72 -42.11 -0.98
CA MET A 1 31.48 -40.78 -1.55
C MET A 1 30.13 -40.34 -1.03
N ASP A 2 30.11 -39.36 -0.12
CA ASP A 2 28.85 -38.84 0.40
C ASP A 2 28.09 -38.14 -0.74
N ALA A 3 26.79 -38.42 -0.83
CA ALA A 3 25.94 -37.79 -1.82
C ALA A 3 25.93 -36.26 -1.60
N PRO A 4 26.01 -35.45 -2.67
CA PRO A 4 25.95 -34.00 -2.54
C PRO A 4 24.62 -33.62 -1.87
N ASN A 5 24.71 -32.83 -0.80
CA ASN A 5 23.55 -32.37 -0.04
C ASN A 5 23.67 -30.86 0.25
N LEU A 6 22.54 -30.21 0.55
CA LEU A 6 22.50 -28.77 0.81
C LEU A 6 23.54 -28.31 1.85
N LEU A 7 23.79 -29.09 2.89
CA LEU A 7 24.71 -28.73 3.98
C LEU A 7 26.20 -28.85 3.59
N THR A 8 26.51 -29.54 2.49
CA THR A 8 27.89 -29.61 1.94
C THR A 8 28.28 -28.35 1.17
N ILE A 9 27.31 -27.52 0.79
CA ILE A 9 27.53 -26.22 0.13
C ILE A 9 28.00 -25.19 1.17
N PRO A 10 28.96 -24.30 0.89
CA PRO A 10 29.32 -23.19 1.80
C PRO A 10 28.13 -22.34 2.25
N VAL A 11 28.20 -21.80 3.46
CA VAL A 11 27.07 -21.08 4.08
C VAL A 11 26.64 -19.86 3.27
N GLU A 12 27.60 -19.16 2.66
CA GLU A 12 27.37 -17.97 1.83
C GLU A 12 26.49 -18.30 0.62
N LEU A 13 26.71 -19.46 0.00
CA LEU A 13 25.89 -19.93 -1.12
C LEU A 13 24.52 -20.43 -0.64
N ARG A 14 24.43 -21.04 0.55
CA ARG A 14 23.14 -21.40 1.14
C ARG A 14 22.30 -20.16 1.45
N GLU A 15 22.90 -19.08 1.92
CA GLU A 15 22.22 -17.81 2.17
C GLU A 15 21.59 -17.23 0.89
N LEU A 16 22.31 -17.26 -0.23
CA LEU A 16 21.77 -16.86 -1.54
C LEU A 16 20.59 -17.75 -1.98
N ILE A 17 20.65 -19.06 -1.68
CA ILE A 17 19.54 -19.98 -1.95
C ILE A 17 18.33 -19.61 -1.11
N TYR A 18 18.49 -19.32 0.18
CA TYR A 18 17.39 -18.93 1.06
C TYR A 18 16.76 -17.60 0.61
N GLU A 19 17.58 -16.62 0.24
CA GLU A 19 17.13 -15.35 -0.31
C GLU A 19 16.28 -15.54 -1.56
N PHE A 20 16.81 -16.28 -2.54
CA PHE A 20 16.11 -16.58 -3.79
C PHE A 20 14.80 -17.36 -3.56
N LEU A 21 14.80 -18.31 -2.62
CA LEU A 21 13.62 -19.11 -2.32
C LEU A 21 12.49 -18.24 -1.75
N PHE A 22 12.82 -17.37 -0.80
CA PHE A 22 11.83 -16.55 -0.11
C PHE A 22 11.42 -15.29 -0.87
N SER A 23 12.23 -14.78 -1.80
CA SER A 23 11.91 -13.58 -2.59
C SER A 23 10.60 -13.71 -3.38
N GLY A 24 10.35 -14.87 -3.99
CA GLY A 24 9.08 -15.13 -4.67
C GLY A 24 7.98 -15.71 -3.77
N TYR A 25 8.17 -15.78 -2.44
CA TYR A 25 7.17 -16.30 -1.51
C TYR A 25 6.23 -15.19 -1.06
N HIS A 26 4.92 -15.43 -1.13
CA HIS A 26 3.90 -14.44 -0.80
C HIS A 26 3.02 -14.98 0.33
N ILE A 27 3.00 -14.28 1.45
CA ILE A 27 2.14 -14.62 2.60
C ILE A 27 0.90 -13.75 2.51
N ARG A 28 -0.25 -14.39 2.31
CA ARG A 28 -1.54 -13.70 2.15
C ARG A 28 -2.31 -13.76 3.47
N HIS A 29 -2.76 -12.61 3.97
CA HIS A 29 -3.55 -12.52 5.20
C HIS A 29 -4.86 -11.75 4.97
N GLY A 30 -5.96 -12.23 5.56
CA GLY A 30 -7.31 -11.67 5.41
C GLY A 30 -8.06 -12.12 4.15
N PHE A 31 -7.40 -12.80 3.21
CA PHE A 31 -8.08 -13.45 2.09
C PHE A 31 -8.74 -14.73 2.61
N GLY A 32 -10.05 -14.88 2.42
CA GLY A 32 -10.75 -16.10 2.82
C GLY A 32 -10.05 -17.35 2.24
N HIS A 33 -10.27 -18.52 2.84
CA HIS A 33 -9.84 -19.76 2.22
C HIS A 33 -10.55 -19.87 0.87
N SER A 34 -9.83 -19.64 -0.23
CA SER A 34 -10.34 -19.86 -1.58
C SER A 34 -10.97 -21.25 -1.60
N SER A 35 -12.28 -21.29 -1.81
CA SER A 35 -12.99 -22.54 -2.01
C SER A 35 -12.37 -23.20 -3.25
N ALA A 36 -11.75 -24.36 -3.03
CA ALA A 36 -10.97 -25.15 -3.96
C ALA A 36 -9.60 -24.54 -4.36
N PRO A 37 -8.48 -25.26 -4.13
CA PRO A 37 -7.22 -24.92 -4.78
C PRO A 37 -7.44 -25.09 -6.29
N ASN A 38 -7.14 -24.05 -7.05
CA ASN A 38 -7.04 -24.17 -8.50
C ASN A 38 -5.89 -25.17 -8.75
N ASN A 39 -6.20 -26.36 -9.28
CA ASN A 39 -5.27 -27.50 -9.44
C ASN A 39 -4.01 -27.22 -10.28
N ASN A 40 -3.83 -25.99 -10.75
CA ASN A 40 -2.71 -25.55 -11.59
C ASN A 40 -1.73 -24.61 -10.87
N ALA A 41 -2.00 -24.21 -9.63
CA ALA A 41 -1.00 -23.53 -8.81
C ALA A 41 -0.35 -24.57 -7.91
N GLU A 42 0.79 -25.13 -8.33
CA GLU A 42 1.69 -25.82 -7.40
C GLU A 42 1.94 -24.86 -6.23
N SER A 43 1.30 -25.15 -5.10
CA SER A 43 1.66 -24.58 -3.82
C SER A 43 3.08 -25.08 -3.53
N LEU A 44 4.07 -24.36 -4.07
CA LEU A 44 5.46 -24.53 -3.70
C LEU A 44 5.50 -24.22 -2.21
N ASN A 45 5.54 -25.27 -1.39
CA ASN A 45 5.57 -25.17 0.05
C ASN A 45 6.99 -24.73 0.46
N ARG A 46 7.38 -23.51 0.08
CA ARG A 46 8.74 -22.98 0.17
C ARG A 46 9.22 -22.89 1.62
N THR A 47 8.29 -22.87 2.58
CA THR A 47 8.57 -22.92 4.02
C THR A 47 8.85 -24.32 4.53
N ALA A 48 8.57 -25.39 3.76
CA ALA A 48 8.87 -26.77 4.17
C ALA A 48 10.38 -26.98 4.42
N LEU A 49 11.24 -26.20 3.77
CA LEU A 49 12.68 -26.18 4.01
C LEU A 49 13.01 -25.90 5.49
N LEU A 50 12.24 -25.03 6.14
CA LEU A 50 12.40 -24.67 7.55
C LEU A 50 12.15 -25.86 8.50
N LEU A 51 11.48 -26.91 8.01
CA LEU A 51 11.15 -28.12 8.77
C LEU A 51 12.15 -29.27 8.54
N THR A 52 13.16 -29.07 7.68
CA THR A 52 14.09 -30.15 7.30
C THR A 52 15.08 -30.50 8.40
N CYS A 53 15.79 -29.50 8.95
CA CYS A 53 16.70 -29.69 10.07
C CYS A 53 16.94 -28.38 10.85
N ARG A 54 17.52 -28.50 12.05
CA ARG A 54 17.78 -27.34 12.94
C ARG A 54 18.76 -26.34 12.35
N GLN A 55 19.77 -26.80 11.61
CA GLN A 55 20.76 -25.91 11.00
C GLN A 55 20.11 -25.04 9.91
N VAL A 56 19.36 -25.66 9.00
CA VAL A 56 18.62 -24.94 7.95
C VAL A 56 17.61 -23.99 8.57
N LEU A 57 16.88 -24.39 9.61
CA LEU A 57 15.97 -23.49 10.31
C LEU A 57 16.69 -22.27 10.87
N ALA A 58 17.82 -22.46 11.56
CA ALA A 58 18.59 -21.37 12.15
C ALA A 58 19.15 -20.40 11.10
N GLU A 59 19.61 -20.92 9.97
CA GLU A 59 20.16 -20.11 8.88
C GLU A 59 19.06 -19.40 8.07
N ALA A 60 18.02 -20.12 7.64
CA ALA A 60 17.01 -19.64 6.70
C ALA A 60 15.92 -18.77 7.35
N TRP A 61 15.59 -18.99 8.63
CA TRP A 61 14.50 -18.28 9.31
C TRP A 61 14.62 -16.75 9.25
N ARG A 62 15.85 -16.23 9.36
CA ARG A 62 16.10 -14.78 9.28
C ARG A 62 15.86 -14.20 7.89
N HIS A 63 16.01 -14.99 6.83
CA HIS A 63 15.83 -14.55 5.45
C HIS A 63 14.35 -14.46 5.07
N LEU A 64 13.48 -15.24 5.72
CA LEU A 64 12.05 -15.25 5.42
C LEU A 64 11.41 -13.84 5.50
N PRO A 65 11.41 -13.13 6.65
CA PRO A 65 10.77 -11.81 6.74
C PRO A 65 11.47 -10.74 5.89
N LEU A 66 12.77 -10.92 5.60
CA LEU A 66 13.56 -10.00 4.78
C LEU A 66 13.20 -10.07 3.30
N ASN A 67 12.70 -11.21 2.82
CA ASN A 67 12.54 -11.45 1.37
C ASN A 67 11.10 -11.77 0.96
N CYS A 68 10.27 -12.29 1.86
CA CYS A 68 8.88 -12.57 1.51
C CYS A 68 8.06 -11.29 1.34
N THR A 69 7.06 -11.34 0.46
CA THR A 69 6.04 -10.29 0.36
C THR A 69 4.85 -10.63 1.23
N LEU A 70 4.54 -9.76 2.20
CA LEU A 70 3.29 -9.84 2.97
C LEU A 70 2.18 -9.13 2.21
N HIS A 71 1.16 -9.87 1.79
CA HIS A 71 0.01 -9.33 1.09
C HIS A 71 -1.19 -9.32 2.03
N PHE A 72 -1.68 -8.13 2.37
CA PHE A 72 -2.83 -7.92 3.23
C PHE A 72 -4.05 -7.51 2.42
N ARG A 73 -5.18 -8.14 2.71
CA ARG A 73 -6.46 -7.80 2.10
C ARG A 73 -6.93 -6.38 2.44
N GLY A 74 -6.57 -5.88 3.62
CA GLY A 74 -6.95 -4.57 4.10
C GLY A 74 -6.01 -4.06 5.19
N THR A 75 -6.11 -2.75 5.47
CA THR A 75 -5.30 -2.07 6.49
C THR A 75 -5.46 -2.67 7.89
N GLU A 76 -6.67 -3.08 8.26
CA GLU A 76 -6.90 -3.72 9.57
C GLU A 76 -6.19 -5.07 9.68
N ASN A 77 -6.22 -5.89 8.61
CA ASN A 77 -5.49 -7.16 8.61
C ASN A 77 -3.97 -6.96 8.73
N LEU A 78 -3.45 -5.87 8.17
CA LEU A 78 -2.06 -5.47 8.35
C LEU A 78 -1.78 -5.13 9.82
N LEU A 79 -2.63 -4.30 10.45
CA LEU A 79 -2.48 -3.92 11.86
C LEU A 79 -2.61 -5.12 12.80
N ASP A 80 -3.63 -5.96 12.62
CA ASP A 80 -3.82 -7.20 13.38
C ASP A 80 -2.57 -8.09 13.34
N THR A 81 -1.98 -8.24 12.17
CA THR A 81 -0.82 -9.12 11.99
C THR A 81 0.44 -8.51 12.59
N LEU A 82 0.73 -7.25 12.24
CA LEU A 82 2.02 -6.64 12.56
C LEU A 82 2.11 -6.16 14.01
N LEU A 83 0.99 -5.82 14.65
CA LEU A 83 0.96 -5.52 16.09
C LEU A 83 1.02 -6.78 16.97
N SER A 84 0.70 -7.95 16.42
CA SER A 84 0.72 -9.23 17.14
C SER A 84 2.08 -9.93 17.12
N VAL A 85 3.03 -9.46 16.31
CA VAL A 85 4.39 -10.02 16.25
C VAL A 85 5.37 -9.18 17.05
N ASP A 86 6.49 -9.80 17.44
CA ASP A 86 7.56 -9.08 18.14
C ASP A 86 8.21 -8.02 17.25
N GLN A 87 8.70 -6.96 17.89
CA GLN A 87 9.40 -5.84 17.25
C GLN A 87 10.60 -6.29 16.40
N SER A 88 11.26 -7.38 16.80
CA SER A 88 12.38 -7.99 16.08
C SER A 88 11.97 -8.56 14.71
N VAL A 89 10.69 -8.90 14.53
CA VAL A 89 10.10 -9.34 13.25
C VAL A 89 9.71 -8.12 12.44
N VAL A 90 8.98 -7.17 13.03
CA VAL A 90 8.52 -5.93 12.34
C VAL A 90 9.69 -5.21 11.67
N THR A 91 10.81 -5.06 12.39
CA THR A 91 12.03 -4.38 11.89
C THR A 91 12.73 -5.11 10.75
N ARG A 92 12.38 -6.36 10.47
CA ARG A 92 12.95 -7.18 9.38
C ARG A 92 12.06 -7.26 8.15
N ILE A 93 10.80 -6.86 8.23
CA ILE A 93 9.89 -6.89 7.09
C ILE A 93 10.34 -5.85 6.05
N ARG A 94 10.43 -6.26 4.79
CA ARG A 94 10.87 -5.40 3.68
C ARG A 94 9.83 -5.19 2.59
N HIS A 95 8.90 -6.11 2.39
CA HIS A 95 7.96 -6.04 1.27
C HIS A 95 6.53 -6.23 1.76
N ILE A 96 5.68 -5.21 1.55
CA ILE A 96 4.26 -5.25 1.86
C ILE A 96 3.45 -4.87 0.63
N ARG A 97 2.38 -5.62 0.38
CA ARG A 97 1.27 -5.22 -0.49
C ARG A 97 0.00 -5.13 0.34
N VAL A 98 -0.74 -4.05 0.25
CA VAL A 98 -1.98 -3.86 1.03
C VAL A 98 -3.01 -3.12 0.23
N ARG A 99 -4.28 -3.50 0.37
CA ARG A 99 -5.38 -2.65 -0.09
C ARG A 99 -5.70 -1.62 1.00
N ALA A 100 -5.55 -0.33 0.68
CA ALA A 100 -5.64 0.76 1.66
C ALA A 100 -7.08 1.08 2.06
N PHE A 101 -7.82 0.10 2.59
CA PHE A 101 -9.13 0.37 3.17
C PHE A 101 -8.97 1.31 4.37
N PRO A 102 -9.78 2.37 4.45
CA PRO A 102 -9.84 3.17 5.66
C PRO A 102 -10.33 2.32 6.83
N PHE A 103 -9.88 2.65 8.03
CA PHE A 103 -10.25 1.93 9.24
C PHE A 103 -10.77 2.86 10.33
N PRO A 104 -11.82 2.45 11.06
CA PRO A 104 -12.36 3.18 12.18
C PRO A 104 -11.64 2.82 13.49
N LEU A 105 -11.50 3.81 14.38
CA LEU A 105 -11.11 3.58 15.77
C LEU A 105 -12.37 3.66 16.64
N TYR A 106 -13.09 2.54 16.78
CA TYR A 106 -14.31 2.51 17.61
C TYR A 106 -13.98 2.41 19.10
N ALA A 107 -14.79 3.02 19.95
CA ALA A 107 -15.15 2.46 21.25
C ALA A 107 -16.51 1.77 21.09
N SER A 108 -16.68 0.56 21.62
CA SER A 108 -17.90 -0.22 21.47
C SER A 108 -19.16 0.58 21.89
N GLY A 109 -20.21 0.53 21.05
CA GLY A 109 -21.59 0.76 21.50
C GLY A 109 -22.23 2.13 21.25
N ARG A 110 -21.68 3.02 20.42
CA ARG A 110 -22.40 4.25 20.00
C ARG A 110 -22.45 4.39 18.48
N SER A 111 -23.40 5.20 18.01
CA SER A 111 -23.63 5.51 16.58
C SER A 111 -23.22 6.95 16.23
N GLU A 112 -22.33 7.55 17.03
CA GLU A 112 -21.90 8.93 16.88
C GLU A 112 -20.76 9.04 15.83
N TYR A 113 -20.48 10.25 15.36
CA TYR A 113 -19.43 10.53 14.38
C TYR A 113 -18.07 9.98 14.83
N TYR A 114 -17.41 9.17 13.99
CA TYR A 114 -16.09 8.59 14.29
C TYR A 114 -15.01 9.12 13.35
N PRO A 115 -13.84 9.51 13.88
CA PRO A 115 -12.69 9.79 13.03
C PRO A 115 -12.30 8.52 12.26
N THR A 116 -12.22 8.66 10.94
CA THR A 116 -11.75 7.61 10.04
C THR A 116 -10.29 7.86 9.69
N TYR A 117 -9.49 6.80 9.72
CA TYR A 117 -8.05 6.85 9.47
C TYR A 117 -7.69 6.08 8.20
N TYR A 118 -6.58 6.46 7.58
CA TYR A 118 -6.13 5.91 6.31
C TYR A 118 -4.84 5.10 6.47
N ALA A 119 -4.41 4.40 5.42
CA ALA A 119 -3.26 3.50 5.47
C ALA A 119 -1.97 4.19 5.96
N ALA A 120 -1.76 5.46 5.62
CA ALA A 120 -0.63 6.24 6.13
C ALA A 120 -0.62 6.34 7.67
N ASN A 121 -1.79 6.47 8.31
CA ASN A 121 -1.91 6.48 9.78
C ASN A 121 -1.57 5.11 10.38
N ALA A 122 -1.95 4.01 9.70
CA ALA A 122 -1.63 2.66 10.17
C ALA A 122 -0.11 2.43 10.25
N LEU A 123 0.65 2.94 9.28
CA LEU A 123 2.11 2.86 9.29
C LEU A 123 2.70 3.51 10.55
N ALA A 124 2.12 4.61 11.03
CA ALA A 124 2.59 5.30 12.24
C ALA A 124 2.48 4.48 13.53
N LEU A 125 1.68 3.40 13.53
CA LEU A 125 1.55 2.47 14.65
C LEU A 125 2.62 1.38 14.67
N LEU A 126 3.48 1.32 13.65
CA LEU A 126 4.46 0.26 13.46
C LEU A 126 5.87 0.84 13.55
N PRO A 127 6.33 1.22 14.77
CA PRO A 127 7.68 1.75 14.94
C PRO A 127 8.71 0.75 14.40
N GLY A 128 9.80 1.24 13.82
CA GLY A 128 10.87 0.40 13.28
C GLY A 128 10.55 -0.30 11.95
N LEU A 129 9.33 -0.17 11.42
CA LEU A 129 9.02 -0.62 10.06
C LEU A 129 9.88 0.15 9.05
N CYS A 130 10.50 -0.58 8.13
CA CYS A 130 11.38 -0.02 7.11
C CYS A 130 11.32 -0.94 5.89
N LEU A 131 10.35 -0.67 5.03
CA LEU A 131 10.07 -1.43 3.82
C LEU A 131 11.02 -0.98 2.72
N ASP A 132 11.55 -1.94 1.97
CA ASP A 132 12.16 -1.68 0.68
C ASP A 132 11.07 -1.36 -0.34
N THR A 133 9.93 -2.06 -0.28
CA THR A 133 8.80 -1.84 -1.20
C THR A 133 7.46 -1.87 -0.46
N LEU A 134 6.66 -0.83 -0.64
CA LEU A 134 5.26 -0.75 -0.25
C LEU A 134 4.39 -0.67 -1.51
N VAL A 135 3.55 -1.66 -1.75
CA VAL A 135 2.53 -1.64 -2.81
C VAL A 135 1.17 -1.40 -2.18
N VAL A 136 0.47 -0.37 -2.65
CA VAL A 136 -0.86 -0.02 -2.17
C VAL A 136 -1.87 -0.16 -3.30
N ASP A 137 -2.83 -1.07 -3.14
CA ASP A 137 -3.95 -1.20 -4.05
C ASP A 137 -5.08 -0.25 -3.64
N ASP A 138 -5.62 0.46 -4.62
CA ASP A 138 -6.75 1.37 -4.43
C ASP A 138 -8.01 0.61 -3.98
N CYS A 139 -8.61 1.09 -2.90
CA CYS A 139 -9.85 0.55 -2.36
C CYS A 139 -11.11 1.22 -2.95
N TRP A 140 -10.96 2.37 -3.60
CA TRP A 140 -12.04 3.25 -4.00
C TRP A 140 -12.61 2.95 -5.40
N HIS A 141 -11.77 2.48 -6.33
CA HIS A 141 -12.13 2.37 -7.76
C HIS A 141 -12.48 0.95 -8.27
N GLY A 142 -12.79 -0.01 -7.39
CA GLY A 142 -13.00 -1.42 -7.78
C GLY A 142 -14.44 -1.95 -7.82
N PHE A 143 -15.44 -1.20 -7.31
CA PHE A 143 -16.78 -1.74 -7.02
C PHE A 143 -17.95 -1.01 -7.69
N GLY A 144 -17.70 -0.32 -8.81
CA GLY A 144 -18.77 0.38 -9.55
C GLY A 144 -19.38 1.58 -8.80
N MET A 145 -18.68 2.13 -7.81
CA MET A 145 -19.04 3.41 -7.21
C MET A 145 -18.61 4.53 -8.15
N GLY A 146 -19.56 5.29 -8.70
CA GLY A 146 -19.27 6.38 -9.65
C GLY A 146 -19.40 7.78 -9.04
N ASP A 147 -19.16 7.95 -7.73
CA ASP A 147 -19.22 9.26 -7.10
C ASP A 147 -17.85 9.96 -7.12
N GLY A 148 -17.81 11.24 -7.52
CA GLY A 148 -16.56 11.98 -7.67
C GLY A 148 -15.76 12.14 -6.36
N TRP A 149 -16.38 11.87 -5.20
CA TRP A 149 -15.70 11.89 -3.92
C TRP A 149 -14.57 10.85 -3.84
N ARG A 150 -14.75 9.67 -4.44
CA ARG A 150 -13.74 8.61 -4.48
C ARG A 150 -12.43 9.09 -5.12
N ASP A 151 -12.54 9.94 -6.14
CA ASP A 151 -11.43 10.49 -6.92
C ASP A 151 -10.59 11.43 -6.04
N VAL A 152 -11.28 12.25 -5.24
CA VAL A 152 -10.67 13.17 -4.27
C VAL A 152 -9.96 12.38 -3.17
N THR A 153 -10.60 11.34 -2.65
CA THR A 153 -10.01 10.53 -1.57
C THR A 153 -8.78 9.77 -2.05
N THR A 154 -8.80 9.17 -3.25
CA THR A 154 -7.60 8.54 -3.84
C THR A 154 -6.44 9.53 -3.98
N TYR A 155 -6.69 10.76 -4.44
CA TYR A 155 -5.66 11.79 -4.53
C TYR A 155 -4.99 12.06 -3.17
N PHE A 156 -5.78 12.28 -2.13
CA PHE A 156 -5.25 12.61 -0.80
C PHE A 156 -4.67 11.42 -0.06
N ASP A 157 -5.12 10.20 -0.34
CA ASP A 157 -4.54 8.97 0.18
C ASP A 157 -3.12 8.77 -0.35
N ILE A 158 -2.90 9.00 -1.65
CA ILE A 158 -1.57 9.00 -2.27
C ILE A 158 -0.68 10.06 -1.60
N GLU A 159 -1.16 11.30 -1.49
CA GLU A 159 -0.41 12.40 -0.89
C GLU A 159 -0.01 12.11 0.57
N ALA A 160 -0.93 11.56 1.37
CA ALA A 160 -0.66 11.17 2.74
C ALA A 160 0.40 10.05 2.84
N LEU A 161 0.37 9.07 1.93
CA LEU A 161 1.38 8.01 1.85
C LEU A 161 2.75 8.55 1.40
N LEU A 162 2.77 9.50 0.48
CA LEU A 162 4.00 10.20 0.06
C LEU A 162 4.67 10.93 1.23
N GLN A 163 3.86 11.46 2.15
CA GLN A 163 4.34 12.11 3.36
C GLN A 163 4.66 11.15 4.51
N SER A 164 4.22 9.90 4.49
CA SER A 164 4.45 8.95 5.58
C SER A 164 5.88 8.40 5.59
N ASP A 165 6.37 7.95 6.73
CA ASP A 165 7.59 7.13 6.78
C ASP A 165 7.24 5.65 6.49
N ALA A 166 8.17 4.74 6.81
CA ALA A 166 8.09 3.28 6.71
C ALA A 166 8.50 2.63 5.38
N TRP A 167 8.77 3.38 4.31
CA TRP A 167 9.06 2.79 2.99
C TRP A 167 10.17 3.53 2.23
N LYS A 168 10.89 2.81 1.34
CA LYS A 168 11.89 3.34 0.39
C LYS A 168 11.33 3.50 -1.02
N GLU A 169 10.59 2.51 -1.50
CA GLU A 169 9.81 2.59 -2.73
C GLU A 169 8.32 2.38 -2.44
N LEU A 170 7.47 3.25 -2.98
CA LEU A 170 6.02 3.17 -2.90
C LEU A 170 5.45 3.01 -4.31
N THR A 171 4.58 2.03 -4.50
CA THR A 171 3.76 1.90 -5.71
C THR A 171 2.29 1.93 -5.34
N TYR A 172 1.58 2.99 -5.70
CA TYR A 172 0.12 3.05 -5.58
C TYR A 172 -0.53 2.62 -6.89
N ILE A 173 -1.42 1.65 -6.84
CA ILE A 173 -2.09 1.06 -8.02
C ILE A 173 -3.58 1.37 -7.94
N THR A 174 -4.11 2.09 -8.93
CA THR A 174 -5.56 2.21 -9.12
C THR A 174 -6.00 1.53 -10.42
N PRO A 175 -7.16 0.85 -10.44
CA PRO A 175 -7.61 0.08 -11.59
C PRO A 175 -8.04 0.95 -12.79
N CYS A 176 -8.22 2.26 -12.61
CA CYS A 176 -8.70 3.15 -13.67
C CYS A 176 -8.11 4.57 -13.57
N THR A 177 -8.20 5.31 -14.67
CA THR A 177 -7.76 6.71 -14.77
C THR A 177 -8.74 7.74 -14.21
N ASP A 178 -9.84 7.31 -13.59
CA ASP A 178 -10.96 8.19 -13.26
C ASP A 178 -10.56 9.30 -12.29
N PHE A 179 -9.74 9.00 -11.28
CA PHE A 179 -9.27 10.02 -10.33
C PHE A 179 -8.45 11.11 -11.02
N ILE A 180 -7.71 10.79 -12.08
CA ILE A 180 -6.94 11.75 -12.88
C ILE A 180 -7.87 12.65 -13.68
N ALA A 181 -8.86 12.05 -14.35
CA ALA A 181 -9.78 12.75 -15.26
C ALA A 181 -10.90 13.51 -14.53
N SER A 182 -11.07 13.28 -13.23
CA SER A 182 -12.14 13.87 -12.44
C SER A 182 -11.89 15.34 -12.14
N GLY A 183 -12.78 16.20 -12.64
CA GLY A 183 -12.87 17.61 -12.24
C GLY A 183 -13.60 17.82 -10.90
N TYR A 184 -14.02 16.75 -10.21
CA TYR A 184 -14.58 16.87 -8.88
C TYR A 184 -13.46 17.16 -7.88
N ASP A 185 -13.41 18.41 -7.41
CA ASP A 185 -12.57 18.83 -6.30
C ASP A 185 -13.33 19.85 -5.44
N HIS A 186 -14.25 19.34 -4.62
CA HIS A 186 -14.99 20.17 -3.67
C HIS A 186 -14.08 20.92 -2.69
N ARG A 187 -12.81 20.51 -2.54
CA ARG A 187 -11.84 21.14 -1.64
C ARG A 187 -11.00 22.22 -2.29
N ARG A 188 -10.93 22.25 -3.64
CA ARG A 188 -10.08 23.16 -4.42
C ARG A 188 -8.61 23.12 -3.98
N LYS A 189 -8.11 21.90 -3.74
CA LYS A 189 -6.76 21.63 -3.22
C LYS A 189 -5.96 20.69 -4.11
N ARG A 190 -6.59 20.05 -5.09
CA ARG A 190 -5.91 19.14 -6.01
C ARG A 190 -5.10 19.92 -7.02
N LEU A 191 -3.84 19.54 -7.15
CA LEU A 191 -2.89 20.13 -8.09
C LEU A 191 -2.50 19.12 -9.18
N ALA A 192 -1.86 19.62 -10.23
CA ALA A 192 -1.41 18.83 -11.37
C ALA A 192 -0.31 17.82 -10.96
N GLN A 193 -0.40 16.59 -11.50
CA GLN A 193 0.47 15.47 -11.15
C GLN A 193 1.21 14.91 -12.37
N PRO A 194 2.40 14.31 -12.22
CA PRO A 194 3.12 14.02 -10.98
C PRO A 194 3.93 15.20 -10.40
N GLU A 195 4.03 16.33 -11.09
CA GLU A 195 4.94 17.44 -10.73
C GLU A 195 4.79 17.90 -9.27
N THR A 196 3.56 18.07 -8.79
CA THR A 196 3.35 18.51 -7.39
C THR A 196 3.78 17.44 -6.39
N TRP A 197 3.49 16.17 -6.63
CA TRP A 197 3.91 15.07 -5.76
C TRP A 197 5.43 14.83 -5.79
N ASP A 198 6.06 15.05 -6.96
CA ASP A 198 7.50 15.01 -7.13
C ASP A 198 8.19 16.15 -6.36
N ALA A 199 7.65 17.37 -6.43
CA ALA A 199 8.11 18.49 -5.61
C ALA A 199 7.93 18.21 -4.10
N LEU A 200 6.78 17.66 -3.71
CA LEU A 200 6.47 17.32 -2.32
C LEU A 200 7.47 16.32 -1.71
N ILE A 201 7.87 15.29 -2.46
CA ILE A 201 8.85 14.32 -1.95
C ILE A 201 10.26 14.90 -1.90
N ARG A 202 10.63 15.75 -2.86
CA ARG A 202 11.92 16.45 -2.87
C ARG A 202 12.04 17.49 -1.77
N GLU A 203 11.00 18.27 -1.49
CA GLU A 203 10.99 19.20 -0.36
C GLU A 203 11.22 18.46 0.96
N ARG A 204 10.56 17.31 1.12
CA ARG A 204 10.65 16.47 2.32
C ARG A 204 12.03 15.83 2.50
N ASP A 205 12.56 15.19 1.47
CA ASP A 205 13.79 14.38 1.54
C ASP A 205 15.06 15.19 1.20
N GLY A 206 14.90 16.39 0.65
CA GLY A 206 15.93 17.29 0.14
C GLY A 206 16.03 17.25 -1.40
N GLU A 207 16.16 18.43 -2.03
CA GLU A 207 16.20 18.57 -3.50
C GLU A 207 17.29 17.74 -4.18
N GLU A 208 18.47 17.65 -3.56
CA GLU A 208 19.62 16.90 -4.10
C GLU A 208 19.63 15.41 -3.69
N SER A 209 18.58 14.95 -3.00
CA SER A 209 18.52 13.57 -2.50
C SER A 209 18.27 12.54 -3.61
N GLY A 210 17.76 12.98 -4.76
CA GLY A 210 17.33 12.08 -5.84
C GLY A 210 15.97 11.44 -5.61
N ALA A 211 15.16 11.96 -4.67
CA ALA A 211 13.77 11.56 -4.52
C ALA A 211 12.97 11.89 -5.79
N GLU A 212 12.07 10.99 -6.18
CA GLU A 212 11.26 11.16 -7.38
C GLU A 212 9.87 10.54 -7.26
N VAL A 213 8.89 11.15 -7.94
CA VAL A 213 7.57 10.55 -8.19
C VAL A 213 7.30 10.50 -9.68
N LYS A 214 6.92 9.31 -10.16
CA LYS A 214 6.53 9.05 -11.55
C LYS A 214 5.12 8.48 -11.60
N MET A 215 4.38 8.86 -12.62
CA MET A 215 3.07 8.30 -12.91
C MET A 215 3.10 7.54 -14.23
N PHE A 216 2.38 6.44 -14.26
CA PHE A 216 2.25 5.60 -15.44
C PHE A 216 0.80 5.20 -15.64
N ILE A 217 0.40 5.06 -16.89
CA ILE A 217 -0.83 4.37 -17.28
C ILE A 217 -0.43 3.03 -17.89
N VAL A 218 -1.05 1.95 -17.45
CA VAL A 218 -0.98 0.62 -18.06
C VAL A 218 -2.26 0.46 -18.89
N PRO A 219 -2.21 0.67 -20.22
CA PRO A 219 -3.40 0.65 -21.04
C PRO A 219 -4.07 -0.72 -21.02
N HIS A 220 -5.40 -0.78 -21.01
CA HIS A 220 -6.12 -2.05 -21.12
C HIS A 220 -5.80 -2.80 -22.43
N LYS A 221 -5.48 -2.04 -23.50
CA LYS A 221 -5.06 -2.58 -24.79
C LYS A 221 -3.56 -2.37 -24.97
N GLN A 222 -2.80 -3.47 -24.92
CA GLN A 222 -1.33 -3.44 -24.98
C GLN A 222 -0.79 -3.24 -26.41
N ASP A 223 -1.59 -3.48 -27.44
CA ASP A 223 -1.18 -3.42 -28.87
C ASP A 223 -0.62 -2.06 -29.32
N LYS A 224 -0.96 -0.99 -28.59
CA LYS A 224 -0.50 0.39 -28.85
C LYS A 224 0.27 1.00 -27.68
N ALA A 225 0.62 0.18 -26.68
CA ALA A 225 1.35 0.66 -25.51
C ALA A 225 2.80 0.96 -25.91
N THR A 226 3.35 2.05 -25.36
CA THR A 226 4.69 2.57 -25.68
C THR A 226 5.45 2.84 -24.40
N GLY A 227 6.68 2.38 -24.28
CA GLY A 227 7.46 2.58 -23.06
C GLY A 227 8.44 1.43 -22.85
N GLU A 228 9.40 1.66 -21.97
CA GLU A 228 10.42 0.67 -21.62
C GLU A 228 10.06 -0.07 -20.33
N ASP A 229 9.39 0.62 -19.40
CA ASP A 229 8.97 0.07 -18.12
C ASP A 229 7.82 -0.94 -18.29
N LYS A 230 7.87 -1.99 -17.46
CA LYS A 230 6.87 -3.05 -17.46
C LYS A 230 6.43 -3.37 -16.03
N THR A 231 5.17 -3.76 -15.93
CA THR A 231 4.61 -4.35 -14.72
C THR A 231 5.19 -5.75 -14.47
N GLU A 232 4.91 -6.32 -13.30
CA GLU A 232 5.37 -7.64 -12.89
C GLU A 232 4.84 -8.76 -13.81
N ASP A 233 3.68 -8.55 -14.43
CA ASP A 233 3.07 -9.44 -15.43
C ASP A 233 3.47 -9.12 -16.88
N GLY A 234 4.41 -8.18 -17.08
CA GLY A 234 5.01 -7.87 -18.37
C GLY A 234 4.23 -6.88 -19.24
N ARG A 235 3.16 -6.26 -18.72
CA ARG A 235 2.42 -5.19 -19.41
C ARG A 235 3.24 -3.91 -19.44
N ILE A 236 3.22 -3.21 -20.57
CA ILE A 236 3.95 -1.95 -20.77
C ILE A 236 3.30 -0.84 -19.95
N MET A 237 4.15 -0.10 -19.23
CA MET A 237 3.82 1.10 -18.47
C MET A 237 4.14 2.34 -19.32
N GLN A 238 3.12 3.11 -19.68
CA GLN A 238 3.26 4.39 -20.39
C GLN A 238 3.46 5.53 -19.39
N PRO A 239 4.58 6.27 -19.42
CA PRO A 239 4.74 7.47 -18.60
C PRO A 239 3.58 8.45 -18.82
N TRP A 240 3.10 9.06 -17.74
CA TRP A 240 2.00 10.01 -17.79
C TRP A 240 2.31 11.25 -16.94
N ALA A 241 1.96 12.42 -17.48
CA ALA A 241 1.98 13.68 -16.76
C ALA A 241 0.79 14.56 -17.16
N ALA A 242 0.27 15.29 -16.19
CA ALA A 242 -0.64 16.39 -16.44
C ALA A 242 0.07 17.49 -17.24
N LYS A 243 -0.71 18.25 -17.99
CA LYS A 243 -0.17 19.42 -18.69
C LYS A 243 0.11 20.53 -17.66
N PRO A 244 1.17 21.34 -17.84
CA PRO A 244 1.45 22.47 -16.96
C PRO A 244 0.27 23.45 -16.85
N GLY A 245 0.05 24.02 -15.66
CA GLY A 245 -0.97 25.07 -15.42
C GLY A 245 -2.42 24.59 -15.32
N HIS A 246 -2.67 23.28 -15.20
CA HIS A 246 -4.03 22.76 -15.06
C HIS A 246 -4.44 22.75 -13.59
N GLU A 247 -5.15 23.79 -13.14
CA GLU A 247 -6.02 23.61 -11.98
C GLU A 247 -7.03 22.52 -12.35
N VAL A 248 -7.12 21.46 -11.56
CA VAL A 248 -8.11 20.38 -11.72
C VAL A 248 -9.56 20.93 -11.77
N ILE A 249 -9.72 22.20 -11.39
CA ILE A 249 -10.93 22.87 -10.94
C ILE A 249 -11.84 23.38 -12.08
N GLU A 250 -11.34 23.69 -13.29
CA GLU A 250 -12.16 24.48 -14.23
C GLU A 250 -12.66 23.77 -15.49
N ASN A 251 -12.07 22.65 -15.92
CA ASN A 251 -12.56 21.96 -17.11
C ASN A 251 -12.22 20.46 -17.13
N TRP A 252 -13.20 19.64 -16.74
CA TRP A 252 -13.16 18.17 -16.76
C TRP A 252 -12.93 17.56 -18.16
N ARG A 253 -12.97 18.38 -19.21
CA ARG A 253 -12.68 17.99 -20.61
C ARG A 253 -11.26 18.34 -21.06
N ILE A 254 -10.37 18.80 -20.18
CA ILE A 254 -8.96 19.05 -20.54
C ILE A 254 -8.13 17.77 -20.49
N ALA A 255 -8.65 16.67 -21.03
CA ALA A 255 -7.76 15.64 -21.57
C ALA A 255 -7.33 16.14 -22.95
N GLY A 256 -6.04 16.39 -23.15
CA GLY A 256 -5.53 16.39 -24.53
C GLY A 256 -5.85 15.04 -25.20
N PRO A 257 -5.81 14.93 -26.54
CA PRO A 257 -6.00 13.64 -27.23
C PRO A 257 -5.06 12.51 -26.72
N GLU A 258 -3.91 12.89 -26.16
CA GLU A 258 -2.91 12.01 -25.56
C GLU A 258 -3.24 11.58 -24.11
N GLN A 259 -4.22 12.22 -23.47
CA GLN A 259 -4.67 11.97 -22.09
C GLN A 259 -5.99 11.17 -22.00
N ASP A 260 -6.52 10.72 -23.13
CA ASP A 260 -7.72 9.86 -23.21
C ASP A 260 -7.43 8.38 -22.91
N THR A 261 -6.16 8.02 -22.78
CA THR A 261 -5.73 6.63 -22.54
C THR A 261 -6.35 6.08 -21.26
N LYS A 262 -7.17 5.03 -21.38
CA LYS A 262 -7.80 4.33 -20.25
C LYS A 262 -6.98 3.11 -19.84
N GLY A 263 -6.79 2.95 -18.55
CA GLY A 263 -6.03 1.85 -17.99
C GLY A 263 -5.89 1.93 -16.48
N GLU A 264 -5.13 0.97 -15.95
CA GLU A 264 -4.64 0.99 -14.57
C GLU A 264 -3.60 2.11 -14.44
N VAL A 265 -3.66 2.89 -13.36
CA VAL A 265 -2.64 3.92 -13.08
C VAL A 265 -1.73 3.39 -11.99
N ARG A 266 -0.42 3.59 -12.19
CA ARG A 266 0.61 3.32 -11.18
C ARG A 266 1.34 4.61 -10.84
N VAL A 267 1.32 4.98 -9.57
CA VAL A 267 2.15 6.05 -9.01
C VAL A 267 3.33 5.39 -8.34
N VAL A 268 4.54 5.61 -8.86
CA VAL A 268 5.78 5.04 -8.34
C VAL A 268 6.60 6.15 -7.73
N ALA A 269 6.85 6.08 -6.43
CA ALA A 269 7.64 7.04 -5.68
C ALA A 269 8.87 6.37 -5.07
N ARG A 270 9.98 7.08 -5.09
CA ARG A 270 11.26 6.64 -4.51
C ARG A 270 11.79 7.70 -3.56
N ARG A 271 12.21 7.25 -2.38
CA ARG A 271 12.89 8.09 -1.39
C ARG A 271 14.27 8.50 -1.86
N GLY A 272 14.68 9.68 -1.40
CA GLY A 272 16.02 10.18 -1.62
C GLY A 272 17.11 9.33 -0.95
N GLN A 273 18.34 9.43 -1.45
CA GLN A 273 19.50 8.82 -0.82
C GLN A 273 19.65 9.34 0.62
N ARG A 274 19.80 8.41 1.57
CA ARG A 274 19.89 8.71 3.03
C ARG A 274 18.63 9.33 3.63
N ALA A 275 17.52 9.41 2.90
CA ALA A 275 16.25 9.82 3.45
C ALA A 275 15.79 8.84 4.54
N ARG A 276 15.05 9.35 5.52
CA ARG A 276 14.50 8.53 6.60
C ARG A 276 13.36 7.68 6.05
N ALA A 277 13.61 6.38 5.89
CA ALA A 277 12.57 5.39 5.56
C ALA A 277 12.04 4.65 6.79
N VAL A 278 12.73 4.71 7.93
CA VAL A 278 12.31 4.01 9.16
C VAL A 278 11.16 4.76 9.80
N GLN A 279 10.06 4.07 10.08
CA GLN A 279 8.96 4.62 10.85
C GLN A 279 9.39 4.90 12.29
N LEU A 280 9.30 6.15 12.68
CA LEU A 280 9.37 6.55 14.08
C LEU A 280 7.92 6.65 14.58
N GLY A 281 7.52 5.76 15.48
CA GLY A 281 6.12 5.60 15.91
C GLY A 281 5.99 5.46 17.42
N LEU A 282 4.75 5.44 17.89
CA LEU A 282 4.41 5.33 19.32
C LEU A 282 4.91 4.00 19.88
N SER A 283 5.85 4.07 20.83
CA SER A 283 6.40 2.94 21.57
C SER A 283 5.37 2.36 22.53
N GLU A 284 4.39 1.60 22.04
CA GLU A 284 3.54 0.79 22.88
C GLU A 284 3.28 -0.57 22.22
N LYS A 285 3.82 -1.65 22.80
CA LYS A 285 3.51 -3.02 22.39
C LYS A 285 2.07 -3.34 22.82
N ARG A 286 1.10 -2.95 21.99
CA ARG A 286 -0.33 -3.23 22.18
C ARG A 286 -0.89 -3.94 20.97
N THR A 287 -1.80 -4.87 21.19
CA THR A 287 -2.52 -5.52 20.09
C THR A 287 -3.53 -4.57 19.47
N TRP A 288 -3.98 -4.86 18.24
CA TRP A 288 -5.04 -4.07 17.61
C TRP A 288 -6.34 -4.10 18.41
N GLU A 289 -6.67 -5.26 18.99
CA GLU A 289 -7.83 -5.45 19.86
C GLU A 289 -7.74 -4.56 21.12
N GLU A 290 -6.57 -4.46 21.75
CA GLU A 290 -6.35 -3.58 22.90
C GLU A 290 -6.47 -2.09 22.55
N LEU A 291 -6.01 -1.69 21.36
CA LEU A 291 -6.15 -0.31 20.88
C LEU A 291 -7.63 0.04 20.64
N LYS A 292 -8.39 -0.88 20.02
CA LYS A 292 -9.83 -0.72 19.80
C LYS A 292 -10.68 -0.84 21.06
N GLY A 293 -10.25 -1.63 22.05
CA GLY A 293 -10.98 -1.85 23.29
C GLY A 293 -11.01 -0.64 24.23
N LYS A 294 -10.24 0.42 23.97
CA LYS A 294 -10.17 1.60 24.83
C LYS A 294 -11.48 2.39 24.84
N VAL A 295 -11.99 2.66 26.05
CA VAL A 295 -13.12 3.56 26.28
C VAL A 295 -12.74 4.96 25.79
N GLY A 296 -13.54 5.51 24.86
CA GLY A 296 -13.30 6.84 24.28
C GLY A 296 -12.60 6.85 22.92
N SER A 297 -12.39 5.68 22.29
CA SER A 297 -11.67 5.45 21.03
C SER A 297 -10.17 5.74 21.13
N PHE A 298 -9.36 5.00 20.39
CA PHE A 298 -7.96 5.36 20.21
C PHE A 298 -7.91 6.55 19.24
N ALA A 299 -7.30 7.66 19.63
CA ALA A 299 -7.04 8.80 18.76
C ALA A 299 -5.80 9.50 19.29
N PRO A 300 -4.59 9.19 18.78
CA PRO A 300 -3.38 9.88 19.21
C PRO A 300 -3.53 11.40 19.04
N GLU A 301 -3.19 12.18 20.06
CA GLU A 301 -3.33 13.65 20.03
C GLU A 301 -2.50 14.28 18.90
N ASP A 302 -1.39 13.64 18.53
CA ASP A 302 -0.49 14.07 17.45
C ASP A 302 -1.01 13.68 16.06
N TRP A 303 -2.02 12.81 15.97
CA TRP A 303 -2.63 12.45 14.69
C TRP A 303 -3.57 13.56 14.25
N LYS A 304 -3.01 14.55 13.56
CA LYS A 304 -3.79 15.46 12.73
C LYS A 304 -4.09 14.73 11.42
N PRO A 305 -5.35 14.40 11.14
CA PRO A 305 -5.69 13.87 9.83
C PRO A 305 -5.20 14.86 8.78
N TYR A 306 -4.39 14.38 7.83
CA TYR A 306 -3.73 15.26 6.86
C TYR A 306 -4.76 16.12 6.10
N HIS A 307 -5.98 15.59 5.87
CA HIS A 307 -7.04 16.32 5.17
C HIS A 307 -8.49 16.10 5.65
N ASN A 308 -8.77 15.48 6.81
CA ASN A 308 -10.17 15.35 7.26
C ASN A 308 -10.65 16.64 7.95
N ASP A 309 -11.45 17.44 7.24
CA ASP A 309 -12.27 18.50 7.84
C ASP A 309 -13.67 17.98 8.20
N MET A 310 -14.48 18.83 8.83
CA MET A 310 -15.88 18.52 9.15
C MET A 310 -16.76 18.27 7.91
N ALA A 311 -16.31 18.59 6.69
CA ALA A 311 -17.04 18.32 5.46
C ALA A 311 -16.90 16.85 5.04
N ASP A 312 -15.74 16.22 5.28
CA ASP A 312 -15.59 14.77 5.12
C ASP A 312 -16.52 14.00 6.06
N ALA A 313 -16.63 14.44 7.31
CA ALA A 313 -17.57 13.90 8.28
C ALA A 313 -19.00 13.83 7.72
N ILE A 314 -19.44 14.92 7.10
CA ILE A 314 -20.78 15.08 6.55
C ILE A 314 -20.93 14.26 5.25
N GLY A 315 -19.89 14.19 4.41
CA GLY A 315 -19.86 13.33 3.21
C GLY A 315 -19.92 11.83 3.54
N TRP A 316 -19.32 11.40 4.64
CA TRP A 316 -19.48 10.06 5.19
C TRP A 316 -20.90 9.86 5.72
N ILE A 317 -21.42 10.75 6.58
CA ILE A 317 -22.74 10.64 7.20
C ILE A 317 -23.90 10.63 6.19
N TYR A 318 -23.86 11.51 5.17
CA TYR A 318 -24.97 11.69 4.22
C TYR A 318 -24.76 11.02 2.85
N GLY A 319 -23.52 10.71 2.46
CA GLY A 319 -23.17 10.23 1.12
C GLY A 319 -23.11 8.71 0.94
N GLY A 320 -23.46 7.92 1.96
CA GLY A 320 -23.53 6.46 1.84
C GLY A 320 -22.45 5.66 2.59
N PHE A 321 -21.95 6.16 3.73
CA PHE A 321 -21.11 5.40 4.66
C PHE A 321 -21.64 3.97 4.90
N GLY A 322 -22.96 3.80 5.11
CA GLY A 322 -23.54 2.46 5.30
C GLY A 322 -23.34 1.52 4.11
N ARG A 323 -23.55 2.01 2.88
CA ARG A 323 -23.33 1.22 1.65
C ARG A 323 -21.85 0.97 1.39
N ARG A 324 -20.98 1.93 1.71
CA ARG A 324 -19.52 1.84 1.56
C ARG A 324 -18.89 0.90 2.58
N MET A 325 -19.30 0.96 3.84
CA MET A 325 -18.91 -0.02 4.88
C MET A 325 -19.49 -1.40 4.58
N GLN A 326 -20.73 -1.51 4.06
CA GLN A 326 -21.29 -2.78 3.64
C GLN A 326 -20.51 -3.39 2.48
N LEU A 327 -20.04 -2.58 1.52
CA LEU A 327 -19.23 -3.03 0.39
C LEU A 327 -17.77 -3.28 0.76
N ALA A 328 -17.19 -2.49 1.66
CA ALA A 328 -15.89 -2.79 2.29
C ALA A 328 -15.98 -4.11 3.07
N ASN A 329 -17.04 -4.31 3.88
CA ASN A 329 -17.31 -5.58 4.56
C ASN A 329 -17.51 -6.73 3.58
N SER A 330 -18.28 -6.53 2.50
CA SER A 330 -18.44 -7.55 1.44
C SER A 330 -17.10 -7.85 0.76
N ALA A 331 -16.29 -6.82 0.51
CA ALA A 331 -14.94 -6.90 -0.03
C ALA A 331 -13.90 -7.38 0.98
N LEU A 332 -14.23 -7.50 2.26
CA LEU A 332 -13.44 -8.13 3.32
C LEU A 332 -13.87 -9.60 3.55
N ASN A 333 -15.09 -9.97 3.16
CA ASN A 333 -15.69 -11.29 3.38
C ASN A 333 -15.71 -12.23 2.15
N LEU A 334 -15.29 -11.77 0.96
CA LEU A 334 -15.21 -12.56 -0.30
C LEU A 334 -13.90 -13.35 -0.48
#